data_AF-A0A5C8UEM6-F1
#
_entry.id   AF-A0A5C8UEM6-F1
#
_cell.length_a   1.000
_cell.length_b   1.000
_cell.length_c   1.000
_cell.angle_alpha   90.00
_cell.angle_beta   90.00
_cell.angle_gamma   90.00
#
_symmetry.space_group_name_H-M   'P 1'
#
loop_
_entity.id
_entity.type
_entity.pdbx_description
1 polymer ?
#
loop_
_entity_poly.entity_id
_entity_poly.type
_entity_poly.pdbx_seq_one_letter_code
_entity_poly.pdbx_strand_id
1 'polypeptide(L)'
;MAAIVNGREGASVSFSQWGYRAGAPALRTRDEIRGEVGSGSRFLLPASRLGGTRFPAIKELSSAAGLTSLGEGPGMTLEEDVWSAADEVHRTGEPVNQDRVIAVLQGRLRGRSPRKVGPHLLSWKAARHYDARLDAKEFPARLKSEHAAFMERAWQAALIEASERFEDRRRKVEAERQAARELMDEAYVKAEVALREAELSKARVAELEAEVAKLRERVGDLVAEEFWDRVMREIGSVLPPDVWVQDREVIKLLSPFVARQAISNGAPLSRGTLNRKMGIRVTHTKYFERETRKDRTRWYRRKGE
;
A
#
# COMPACT_ATOMS: atom_id res chain seq x y z
N MET A 1 48.44 47.11 1.88
CA MET A 1 47.27 47.66 2.59
C MET A 1 46.55 46.49 3.25
N ALA A 2 46.66 46.42 4.58
CA ALA A 2 45.98 45.45 5.41
C ALA A 2 44.60 46.00 5.79
N ALA A 3 43.59 45.14 5.82
CA ALA A 3 42.35 45.37 6.53
C ALA A 3 42.00 44.11 7.32
N ILE A 4 42.38 44.15 8.59
CA ILE A 4 41.85 43.35 9.70
C ILE A 4 40.55 44.02 10.13
N VAL A 5 39.47 43.28 10.39
CA VAL A 5 38.50 43.48 11.51
C VAL A 5 37.57 42.24 11.62
N ASN A 6 37.73 41.51 12.73
CA ASN A 6 36.76 40.95 13.71
C ASN A 6 35.35 40.52 13.23
N GLY A 7 34.74 39.40 13.64
CA GLY A 7 34.86 38.60 14.88
C GLY A 7 33.47 38.48 15.56
N ARG A 8 33.19 37.32 16.21
CA ARG A 8 32.03 36.97 17.09
C ARG A 8 30.68 36.75 16.37
N GLU A 9 29.82 35.78 16.64
CA GLU A 9 29.47 34.86 17.75
C GLU A 9 28.95 33.54 17.11
N GLY A 10 29.10 32.32 17.64
CA GLY A 10 28.92 31.92 19.03
C GLY A 10 27.50 31.44 19.34
N ALA A 11 26.83 30.69 18.46
CA ALA A 11 25.52 30.09 18.75
C ALA A 11 25.64 28.56 18.97
N SER A 12 25.87 28.19 20.23
CA SER A 12 25.64 26.85 20.75
C SER A 12 24.15 26.64 20.97
N VAL A 13 23.48 25.86 20.12
CA VAL A 13 22.11 25.41 20.38
C VAL A 13 22.17 24.07 21.10
N SER A 14 21.95 24.08 22.41
CA SER A 14 21.66 22.87 23.18
C SER A 14 20.23 22.41 22.86
N PHE A 15 20.10 21.27 22.17
CA PHE A 15 18.81 20.61 22.03
C PHE A 15 18.70 19.51 23.09
N SER A 16 18.29 19.94 24.29
CA SER A 16 17.88 19.03 25.36
C SER A 16 16.48 18.52 25.08
N GLN A 17 16.35 17.20 25.16
CA GLN A 17 15.25 16.54 25.88
C GLN A 17 13.85 16.61 25.25
N TRP A 18 13.60 15.71 24.30
CA TRP A 18 12.26 15.15 24.07
C TRP A 18 12.27 13.67 24.46
N GLY A 19 11.75 13.39 25.65
CA GLY A 19 11.41 12.05 26.08
C GLY A 19 10.13 11.60 25.40
N TYR A 20 10.23 10.60 24.52
CA TYR A 20 9.09 9.78 24.15
C TYR A 20 9.25 8.38 24.73
N ARG A 21 8.27 8.03 25.57
CA ARG A 21 8.04 6.73 26.18
C ARG A 21 8.11 5.62 25.13
N ALA A 22 8.92 4.61 25.43
CA ALA A 22 8.82 3.28 24.85
C ALA A 22 7.46 2.66 25.21
N GLY A 23 6.57 2.58 24.22
CA GLY A 23 5.49 1.58 24.19
C GLY A 23 5.98 0.42 23.33
N ALA A 24 6.35 -0.69 23.97
CA ALA A 24 6.72 -1.92 23.28
C ALA A 24 5.51 -2.48 22.50
N PRO A 25 5.60 -2.72 21.18
CA PRO A 25 4.60 -3.51 20.49
C PRO A 25 4.80 -4.98 20.87
N ALA A 26 3.71 -5.60 21.34
CA ALA A 26 3.62 -7.01 21.64
C ALA A 26 4.09 -7.84 20.43
N LEU A 27 5.01 -8.78 20.68
CA LEU A 27 5.44 -9.79 19.74
C LEU A 27 4.23 -10.64 19.32
N ARG A 28 3.69 -10.39 18.13
CA ARG A 28 2.81 -11.35 17.44
C ARG A 28 3.67 -12.53 16.98
N THR A 29 3.34 -13.70 17.49
CA THR A 29 3.88 -15.00 17.12
C THR A 29 3.64 -15.31 15.63
N ARG A 30 4.61 -16.00 15.03
CA ARG A 30 4.83 -16.20 13.59
C ARG A 30 3.90 -17.25 12.93
N ASP A 31 2.84 -17.68 13.62
CA ASP A 31 1.95 -18.77 13.17
C ASP A 31 0.56 -18.32 12.70
N GLU A 32 0.30 -17.02 12.59
CA GLU A 32 -1.03 -16.49 12.21
C GLU A 32 -1.07 -15.84 10.81
N ILE A 33 -0.19 -16.24 9.89
CA ILE A 33 -0.18 -15.77 8.48
C ILE A 33 -0.15 -16.97 7.51
N ARG A 34 -1.11 -17.88 7.65
CA ARG A 34 -1.41 -18.90 6.64
C ARG A 34 -2.89 -19.27 6.68
N GLY A 35 -3.71 -18.51 5.96
CA GLY A 35 -5.10 -18.89 5.74
C GLY A 35 -6.02 -17.74 5.40
N GLU A 36 -5.76 -17.02 4.30
CA GLU A 36 -6.80 -16.25 3.61
C GLU A 36 -6.30 -15.89 2.20
N VAL A 37 -6.32 -16.89 1.31
CA VAL A 37 -6.28 -16.67 -0.14
C VAL A 37 -7.67 -17.04 -0.65
N GLY A 38 -8.55 -16.05 -0.70
CA GLY A 38 -9.91 -16.23 -1.16
C GLY A 38 -10.62 -14.90 -1.36
N SER A 39 -11.05 -14.68 -2.60
CA SER A 39 -12.02 -13.68 -3.05
C SER A 39 -11.45 -12.35 -3.54
N GLY A 40 -11.58 -12.18 -4.86
CA GLY A 40 -11.01 -11.09 -5.63
C GLY A 40 -11.65 -9.74 -5.34
N SER A 41 -10.79 -8.75 -5.13
CA SER A 41 -11.17 -7.35 -5.15
C SER A 41 -11.08 -6.82 -6.58
N ARG A 42 -12.23 -6.73 -7.25
CA ARG A 42 -12.39 -5.94 -8.48
C ARG A 42 -12.12 -4.49 -8.13
N PHE A 43 -11.05 -3.94 -8.70
CA PHE A 43 -10.87 -2.50 -8.81
C PHE A 43 -12.02 -1.90 -9.64
N LEU A 44 -12.93 -1.22 -8.95
CA LEU A 44 -13.92 -0.33 -9.55
C LEU A 44 -13.23 1.00 -9.89
N LEU A 45 -12.98 1.22 -11.17
CA LEU A 45 -12.72 2.55 -11.71
C LEU A 45 -14.03 3.37 -11.72
N PRO A 46 -14.01 4.68 -11.38
CA PRO A 46 -15.16 5.55 -11.56
C PRO A 46 -15.33 5.87 -13.05
N ALA A 47 -16.34 5.26 -13.68
CA ALA A 47 -16.77 5.64 -15.03
C ALA A 47 -17.45 7.02 -14.98
N SER A 48 -16.78 8.01 -15.54
CA SER A 48 -17.33 9.33 -15.81
C SER A 48 -18.50 9.26 -16.79
N ARG A 49 -19.60 9.88 -16.36
CA ARG A 49 -20.82 10.27 -17.07
C ARG A 49 -20.66 10.44 -18.59
N LEU A 50 -21.33 9.58 -19.35
CA LEU A 50 -21.99 9.96 -20.61
C LEU A 50 -23.46 9.56 -20.50
N GLY A 51 -24.32 10.57 -20.44
CA GLY A 51 -25.76 10.43 -20.27
C GLY A 51 -26.42 9.84 -21.52
N GLY A 52 -26.65 8.53 -21.49
CA GLY A 52 -27.57 7.85 -22.40
C GLY A 52 -29.01 8.02 -21.92
N THR A 53 -29.85 8.56 -22.79
CA THR A 53 -31.29 8.73 -22.64
C THR A 53 -31.98 7.38 -22.44
N ARG A 54 -32.49 7.14 -21.21
CA ARG A 54 -33.38 6.00 -20.91
C ARG A 54 -34.83 6.41 -21.13
N PHE A 55 -35.42 5.86 -22.19
CA PHE A 55 -36.86 5.65 -22.30
C PHE A 55 -37.33 4.68 -21.20
N PRO A 56 -38.43 4.95 -20.49
CA PRO A 56 -39.13 3.91 -19.74
C PRO A 56 -40.18 3.24 -20.62
N ALA A 57 -40.13 1.92 -20.67
CA ALA A 57 -41.16 1.06 -21.20
C ALA A 57 -42.08 0.56 -20.07
N ILE A 58 -43.37 0.77 -20.28
CA ILE A 58 -44.52 -0.06 -19.92
C ILE A 58 -44.90 -0.16 -18.44
N LYS A 59 -46.10 0.34 -18.13
CA LYS A 59 -47.09 -0.47 -17.40
C LYS A 59 -48.46 -0.31 -18.03
N GLU A 60 -48.95 -1.42 -18.56
CA GLU A 60 -50.34 -1.64 -18.91
C GLU A 60 -51.23 -1.39 -17.70
N LEU A 61 -52.26 -0.57 -17.90
CA LEU A 61 -53.51 -0.65 -17.15
C LEU A 61 -54.65 -0.55 -18.17
N SER A 62 -55.16 -1.73 -18.55
CA SER A 62 -56.53 -1.87 -18.99
C SER A 62 -57.44 -1.49 -17.83
N SER A 63 -58.27 -0.46 -17.99
CA SER A 63 -59.61 -0.47 -17.42
C SER A 63 -60.51 0.51 -18.14
N ALA A 64 -61.73 0.06 -18.36
CA ALA A 64 -62.74 0.62 -19.22
C ALA A 64 -63.24 2.00 -18.78
N ALA A 65 -63.41 2.90 -19.75
CA ALA A 65 -64.51 3.86 -19.77
C ALA A 65 -64.71 4.29 -21.21
N GLY A 66 -65.71 3.70 -21.87
CA GLY A 66 -66.24 4.26 -23.10
C GLY A 66 -66.82 5.64 -22.81
N LEU A 67 -66.60 6.60 -23.70
CA LEU A 67 -67.47 7.74 -23.91
C LEU A 67 -67.15 8.41 -25.24
N THR A 68 -68.15 8.34 -26.11
CA THR A 68 -68.55 9.36 -27.08
C THR A 68 -67.54 9.80 -28.14
N SER A 69 -67.62 9.07 -29.26
CA SER A 69 -67.79 9.68 -30.59
C SER A 69 -68.78 10.85 -30.50
N LEU A 70 -68.28 12.08 -30.66
CA LEU A 70 -69.08 13.28 -30.87
C LEU A 70 -68.35 14.17 -31.89
N GLY A 71 -68.90 14.23 -33.11
CA GLY A 71 -68.82 15.39 -33.99
C GLY A 71 -67.63 15.49 -34.93
N GLU A 72 -67.65 14.72 -36.02
CA GLU A 72 -67.00 15.14 -37.28
C GLU A 72 -67.80 16.31 -37.89
N GLY A 73 -67.46 17.54 -37.49
CA GLY A 73 -67.44 18.64 -38.46
C GLY A 73 -66.22 18.47 -39.38
N PRO A 74 -66.08 19.20 -40.49
CA PRO A 74 -64.91 19.09 -41.36
C PRO A 74 -63.67 19.58 -40.60
N GLY A 75 -63.06 18.68 -39.84
CA GLY A 75 -61.94 18.94 -38.98
C GLY A 75 -60.70 19.10 -39.83
N MET A 76 -60.07 20.27 -39.74
CA MET A 76 -58.77 20.58 -40.32
C MET A 76 -57.84 19.37 -40.18
N THR A 77 -57.26 18.94 -41.30
CA THR A 77 -56.45 17.72 -41.35
C THR A 77 -55.16 17.90 -40.56
N LEU A 78 -54.51 16.78 -40.20
CA LEU A 78 -53.24 16.82 -39.46
C LEU A 78 -52.15 17.60 -40.22
N GLU A 79 -52.16 17.52 -41.56
CA GLU A 79 -51.23 18.25 -42.40
C GLU A 79 -51.49 19.75 -42.33
N GLU A 80 -52.75 20.17 -42.52
CA GLU A 80 -53.15 21.58 -42.44
C GLU A 80 -52.86 22.20 -41.07
N ASP A 81 -53.06 21.44 -39.99
CA ASP A 81 -52.72 21.86 -38.63
C ASP A 81 -51.21 22.12 -38.47
N VAL A 82 -50.38 21.19 -38.95
CA VAL A 82 -48.91 21.31 -38.88
C VAL A 82 -48.42 22.46 -39.75
N TRP A 83 -49.01 22.64 -40.93
CA TRP A 83 -48.68 23.73 -41.84
C TRP A 83 -49.08 25.09 -41.28
N SER A 84 -50.26 25.20 -40.67
CA SER A 84 -50.73 26.42 -39.99
C SER A 84 -49.81 26.78 -38.81
N ALA A 85 -49.40 25.79 -38.00
CA ALA A 85 -48.49 26.01 -36.89
C ALA A 85 -47.08 26.38 -37.39
N ALA A 86 -46.59 25.76 -38.47
CA ALA A 86 -45.32 26.12 -39.10
C ALA A 86 -45.33 27.53 -39.68
N ASP A 87 -46.42 27.95 -40.33
CA ASP A 87 -46.63 29.31 -40.82
C ASP A 87 -46.67 30.34 -39.69
N GLU A 88 -47.23 29.98 -38.53
CA GLU A 88 -47.23 30.83 -37.34
C GLU A 88 -45.81 31.03 -36.79
N VAL A 89 -45.06 29.94 -36.60
CA VAL A 89 -43.64 30.03 -36.18
C VAL A 89 -42.84 30.83 -37.20
N HIS A 90 -43.06 30.60 -38.50
CA HIS A 90 -42.36 31.33 -39.54
C HIS A 90 -42.65 32.84 -39.50
N ARG A 91 -43.91 33.25 -39.27
CA ARG A 91 -44.32 34.66 -39.18
C ARG A 91 -43.65 35.40 -38.02
N THR A 92 -43.29 34.69 -36.95
CA THR A 92 -42.55 35.28 -35.82
C THR A 92 -41.07 35.59 -36.15
N GLY A 93 -40.59 35.22 -37.34
CA GLY A 93 -39.19 35.42 -37.75
C GLY A 93 -38.22 34.38 -37.14
N GLU A 94 -38.77 33.39 -36.45
CA GLU A 94 -38.03 32.36 -35.75
C GLU A 94 -37.74 31.14 -36.64
N PRO A 95 -36.65 30.38 -36.38
CA PRO A 95 -36.39 29.14 -37.10
C PRO A 95 -37.50 28.11 -36.86
N VAL A 96 -38.06 27.60 -37.95
CA VAL A 96 -39.12 26.58 -37.93
C VAL A 96 -38.47 25.22 -37.66
N ASN A 97 -38.46 24.83 -36.40
CA ASN A 97 -38.05 23.51 -35.93
C ASN A 97 -39.26 22.70 -35.43
N GLN A 98 -39.08 21.38 -35.34
CA GLN A 98 -40.15 20.46 -34.95
C GLN A 98 -40.66 20.75 -33.54
N ASP A 99 -39.77 21.11 -32.62
CA ASP A 99 -40.11 21.39 -31.23
C ASP A 99 -41.01 22.62 -31.08
N ARG A 100 -40.76 23.70 -31.83
CA ARG A 100 -41.58 24.92 -31.81
C ARG A 100 -42.93 24.72 -32.46
N VAL A 101 -42.97 23.99 -33.57
CA VAL A 101 -44.24 23.61 -34.20
C VAL A 101 -45.07 22.75 -33.24
N ILE A 102 -44.45 21.82 -32.52
CA ILE A 102 -45.12 21.03 -31.49
C ILE A 102 -45.58 21.89 -30.31
N ALA A 103 -44.78 22.87 -29.86
CA ALA A 103 -45.17 23.78 -28.79
C ALA A 103 -46.42 24.60 -29.16
N VAL A 104 -46.49 25.10 -30.40
CA VAL A 104 -47.68 25.81 -30.92
C VAL A 104 -48.89 24.86 -30.97
N LEU A 105 -48.71 23.61 -31.42
CA LEU A 105 -49.79 22.61 -31.47
C LEU A 105 -50.27 22.20 -30.07
N GLN A 106 -49.35 22.08 -29.10
CA GLN A 106 -49.68 21.78 -27.70
C GLN A 106 -50.46 22.93 -27.04
N GLY A 107 -50.13 24.19 -27.35
CA GLY A 107 -50.88 25.36 -26.91
C GLY A 107 -52.32 25.39 -27.42
N ARG A 108 -52.59 24.76 -28.58
CA ARG A 108 -53.94 24.59 -29.15
C ARG A 108 -54.71 23.39 -28.57
N LEU A 109 -54.24 22.81 -27.46
CA LEU A 109 -54.77 21.58 -26.82
C LEU A 109 -54.78 20.35 -27.73
N ARG A 110 -54.02 20.40 -28.84
CA ARG A 110 -53.85 19.28 -29.78
C ARG A 110 -52.52 18.61 -29.47
N GLY A 111 -52.49 17.79 -28.42
CA GLY A 111 -51.31 16.99 -28.06
C GLY A 111 -50.96 16.01 -29.18
N ARG A 112 -49.99 16.35 -30.04
CA ARG A 112 -49.56 15.51 -31.17
C ARG A 112 -48.17 14.93 -30.92
N SER A 113 -48.02 13.66 -31.30
CA SER A 113 -46.74 12.94 -31.19
C SER A 113 -45.72 13.50 -32.20
N PRO A 114 -44.45 13.74 -31.79
CA PRO A 114 -43.40 14.21 -32.68
C PRO A 114 -43.27 13.36 -33.96
N ARG A 115 -43.42 12.04 -33.85
CA ARG A 115 -43.31 11.11 -34.99
C ARG A 115 -44.32 11.40 -36.12
N LYS A 116 -45.48 11.96 -35.80
CA LYS A 116 -46.52 12.30 -36.79
C LYS A 116 -46.34 13.69 -37.39
N VAL A 117 -45.69 14.61 -36.67
CA VAL A 117 -45.46 16.00 -37.13
C VAL A 117 -44.32 16.08 -38.14
N GLY A 118 -43.26 15.27 -37.96
CA GLY A 118 -42.05 15.31 -38.80
C GLY A 118 -42.31 15.25 -40.31
N PRO A 119 -43.06 14.25 -40.83
CA PRO A 119 -43.34 14.14 -42.27
C PRO A 119 -44.08 15.34 -42.85
N HIS A 120 -45.09 15.86 -42.16
CA HIS A 120 -45.85 17.03 -42.61
C HIS A 120 -45.07 18.34 -42.49
N LEU A 121 -44.16 18.45 -41.50
CA LEU A 121 -43.26 19.58 -41.42
C LEU A 121 -42.23 19.57 -42.54
N LEU A 122 -41.77 18.40 -42.96
CA LEU A 122 -40.91 18.26 -44.14
C LEU A 122 -41.66 18.60 -45.43
N SER A 123 -42.92 18.18 -45.59
CA SER A 123 -43.74 18.58 -46.75
C SER A 123 -43.95 20.08 -46.80
N TRP A 124 -44.22 20.72 -45.66
CA TRP A 124 -44.31 22.18 -45.54
C TRP A 124 -43.00 22.87 -45.92
N LYS A 125 -41.85 22.42 -45.40
CA LYS A 125 -40.54 23.00 -45.69
C LYS A 125 -40.20 22.90 -47.19
N ALA A 126 -40.49 21.75 -47.80
CA ALA A 126 -40.29 21.56 -49.24
C ALA A 126 -41.21 22.47 -50.06
N ALA A 127 -42.50 22.55 -49.72
CA ALA A 127 -43.49 23.35 -50.43
C ALA A 127 -43.23 24.87 -50.33
N ARG A 128 -42.67 25.34 -49.22
CA ARG A 128 -42.33 26.76 -49.00
C ARG A 128 -40.87 27.09 -49.35
N HIS A 129 -40.10 26.13 -49.89
CA HIS A 129 -38.66 26.25 -50.11
C HIS A 129 -37.91 26.82 -48.89
N TYR A 130 -38.32 26.38 -47.70
CA TYR A 130 -37.80 26.89 -46.44
C TYR A 130 -36.35 26.43 -46.22
N ASP A 131 -35.38 27.33 -46.39
CA ASP A 131 -34.00 27.13 -45.96
C ASP A 131 -33.82 27.77 -44.57
N ALA A 132 -33.44 26.94 -43.59
CA ALA A 132 -33.14 27.42 -42.24
C ALA A 132 -31.82 28.19 -42.16
N ARG A 133 -30.98 28.08 -43.20
CA ARG A 133 -29.79 28.89 -43.34
C ARG A 133 -30.23 30.26 -43.83
N LEU A 134 -29.88 31.30 -43.07
CA LEU A 134 -30.01 32.69 -43.51
C LEU A 134 -29.54 32.76 -44.97
N ASP A 135 -30.43 33.18 -45.87
CA ASP A 135 -30.18 33.12 -47.30
C ASP A 135 -28.99 34.03 -47.58
N ALA A 136 -27.81 33.42 -47.77
CA ALA A 136 -26.58 34.17 -47.95
C ALA A 136 -26.69 35.07 -49.19
N LYS A 137 -27.65 34.83 -50.09
CA LYS A 137 -27.93 35.69 -51.25
C LYS A 137 -28.27 37.14 -50.87
N GLU A 138 -28.89 37.39 -49.72
CA GLU A 138 -29.36 38.73 -49.33
C GLU A 138 -28.29 39.65 -48.73
N PHE A 139 -27.10 39.13 -48.40
CA PHE A 139 -26.02 40.00 -47.92
C PHE A 139 -25.36 40.78 -49.07
N PRO A 140 -25.22 42.11 -48.95
CA PRO A 140 -24.40 42.91 -49.86
C PRO A 140 -23.02 42.29 -50.07
N ALA A 141 -22.55 42.22 -51.31
CA ALA A 141 -21.28 41.56 -51.66
C ALA A 141 -20.09 42.05 -50.82
N ARG A 142 -20.09 43.35 -50.47
CA ARG A 142 -19.10 43.95 -49.58
C ARG A 142 -19.08 43.35 -48.18
N LEU A 143 -20.25 43.12 -47.57
CA LEU A 143 -20.33 42.54 -46.23
C LEU A 143 -19.89 41.08 -46.22
N LYS A 144 -20.12 40.33 -47.31
CA LYS A 144 -19.65 38.96 -47.45
C LYS A 144 -18.13 38.88 -47.46
N SER A 145 -17.46 39.73 -48.24
CA SER A 145 -15.99 39.72 -48.31
C SER A 145 -15.36 40.21 -47.00
N GLU A 146 -15.93 41.23 -46.36
CA GLU A 146 -15.47 41.72 -45.05
C GLU A 146 -15.65 40.65 -43.95
N HIS A 147 -16.79 39.95 -43.93
CA HIS A 147 -17.04 38.86 -42.98
C HIS A 147 -16.13 37.66 -43.23
N ALA A 148 -15.95 37.23 -44.48
CA ALA A 148 -15.03 36.15 -44.83
C ALA A 148 -13.59 36.49 -44.42
N ALA A 149 -13.13 37.71 -44.69
CA ALA A 149 -11.80 38.17 -44.28
C ALA A 149 -11.65 38.23 -42.75
N PHE A 150 -12.71 38.63 -42.03
CA PHE A 150 -12.71 38.59 -40.57
C PHE A 150 -12.61 37.16 -40.04
N MET A 151 -13.43 36.24 -40.56
CA MET A 151 -13.42 34.83 -40.15
C MET A 151 -12.08 34.16 -40.45
N GLU A 152 -11.48 34.44 -41.60
CA GLU A 152 -10.14 33.94 -41.94
C GLU A 152 -9.09 34.44 -40.94
N ARG A 153 -9.08 35.75 -40.63
CA ARG A 153 -8.15 36.30 -39.63
C ARG A 153 -8.37 35.69 -38.25
N ALA A 154 -9.63 35.52 -37.83
CA ALA A 154 -9.96 34.91 -36.55
C ALA A 154 -9.52 33.44 -36.50
N TRP A 155 -9.71 32.69 -37.60
CA TRP A 155 -9.27 31.31 -37.73
C TRP A 155 -7.74 31.19 -37.69
N GLN A 156 -7.02 32.04 -38.43
CA GLN A 156 -5.56 32.05 -38.41
C GLN A 156 -5.01 32.42 -37.02
N ALA A 157 -5.59 33.41 -36.36
CA ALA A 157 -5.21 33.77 -34.99
C ALA A 157 -5.45 32.61 -34.01
N ALA A 158 -6.61 31.94 -34.12
CA ALA A 158 -6.92 30.77 -33.29
C ALA A 158 -5.98 29.59 -33.57
N LEU A 159 -5.58 29.38 -34.83
CA LEU A 159 -4.64 28.33 -35.21
C LEU A 159 -3.25 28.58 -34.65
N ILE A 160 -2.76 29.83 -34.72
CA ILE A 160 -1.49 30.24 -34.12
C ILE A 160 -1.53 30.00 -32.60
N GLU A 161 -2.53 30.51 -31.89
CA GLU A 161 -2.67 30.34 -30.45
C GLU A 161 -2.79 28.85 -30.04
N ALA A 162 -3.55 28.07 -30.81
CA ALA A 162 -3.68 26.63 -30.56
C ALA A 162 -2.34 25.89 -30.75
N SER A 163 -1.57 26.24 -31.79
CA SER A 163 -0.25 25.66 -32.04
C SER A 163 0.76 26.01 -30.93
N GLU A 164 0.77 27.27 -30.48
CA GLU A 164 1.65 27.71 -29.39
C GLU A 164 1.32 26.98 -28.09
N ARG A 165 0.02 26.88 -27.75
CA ARG A 165 -0.43 26.10 -26.59
C ARG A 165 -0.09 24.63 -26.69
N PHE A 166 -0.14 24.05 -27.89
CA PHE A 166 0.23 22.66 -28.11
C PHE A 166 1.73 22.46 -27.88
N GLU A 167 2.59 23.29 -28.46
CA GLU A 167 4.03 23.22 -28.28
C GLU A 167 4.44 23.48 -26.83
N ASP A 168 3.81 24.42 -26.14
CA ASP A 168 4.04 24.66 -24.71
C ASP A 168 3.67 23.44 -23.85
N ARG A 169 2.54 22.80 -24.13
CA ARG A 169 2.14 21.55 -23.44
C ARG A 169 3.12 20.43 -23.75
N ARG A 170 3.55 20.30 -25.00
CA ARG A 170 4.53 19.30 -25.42
C ARG A 170 5.84 19.47 -24.65
N ARG A 171 6.39 20.68 -24.59
CA ARG A 171 7.62 20.99 -23.83
C ARG A 171 7.47 20.66 -22.35
N LYS A 172 6.32 21.00 -21.73
CA LYS A 172 6.05 20.65 -20.32
C LYS A 172 6.05 19.14 -20.10
N VAL A 173 5.36 18.38 -20.95
CA VAL A 173 5.31 16.92 -20.85
C VAL A 173 6.71 16.30 -21.07
N GLU A 174 7.50 16.83 -22.00
CA GLU A 174 8.88 16.38 -22.21
C GLU A 174 9.77 16.66 -21.00
N ALA A 175 9.66 17.85 -20.38
CA ALA A 175 10.37 18.19 -19.15
C ALA A 175 9.94 17.31 -17.96
N GLU A 176 8.64 17.07 -17.79
CA GLU A 176 8.11 16.18 -16.75
C GLU A 176 8.61 14.74 -16.94
N ARG A 177 8.66 14.25 -18.18
CA ARG A 177 9.21 12.92 -18.50
C ARG A 177 10.69 12.82 -18.17
N GLN A 178 11.46 13.87 -18.46
CA GLN A 178 12.89 13.90 -18.16
C GLN A 178 13.12 13.90 -16.65
N ALA A 179 12.42 14.76 -15.91
CA ALA A 179 12.48 14.79 -14.45
C ALA A 179 12.05 13.46 -13.82
N ALA A 180 11.01 12.80 -14.36
CA ALA A 180 10.58 11.50 -13.89
C ALA A 180 11.64 10.41 -14.12
N ARG A 181 12.37 10.44 -15.24
CA ARG A 181 13.48 9.52 -15.50
C ARG A 181 14.63 9.74 -14.51
N GLU A 182 15.02 10.99 -14.30
CA GLU A 182 16.07 11.34 -13.34
C GLU A 182 15.72 10.87 -11.91
N LEU A 183 14.47 11.06 -11.48
CA LEU A 183 14.00 10.55 -10.19
C LEU A 183 14.03 9.01 -10.10
N MET A 184 13.71 8.31 -11.19
CA MET A 184 13.78 6.84 -11.23
C MET A 184 15.22 6.35 -11.19
N ASP A 185 16.14 7.01 -11.90
CA ASP A 185 17.57 6.69 -11.88
C ASP A 185 18.16 6.92 -10.48
N GLU A 186 17.83 8.04 -9.83
CA GLU A 186 18.21 8.29 -8.44
C GLU A 186 17.66 7.25 -7.47
N ALA A 187 16.38 6.89 -7.63
CA ALA A 187 15.75 5.88 -6.79
C ALA A 187 16.40 4.50 -6.97
N TYR A 188 16.76 4.16 -8.20
CA TYR A 188 17.48 2.92 -8.52
C TYR A 188 18.85 2.87 -7.85
N VAL A 189 19.65 3.94 -7.99
CA VAL A 189 20.97 4.03 -7.33
C VAL A 189 20.84 3.92 -5.81
N LYS A 190 19.87 4.61 -5.21
CA LYS A 190 19.60 4.52 -3.75
C LYS A 190 19.21 3.11 -3.34
N ALA A 191 18.40 2.41 -4.14
CA ALA A 191 18.01 1.03 -3.88
C ALA A 191 19.20 0.06 -3.96
N GLU A 192 20.09 0.22 -4.94
CA GLU A 192 21.32 -0.58 -5.04
C GLU A 192 22.24 -0.38 -3.83
N VAL A 193 22.43 0.86 -3.39
CA VAL A 193 23.24 1.17 -2.19
C VAL A 193 22.63 0.51 -0.96
N ALA A 194 21.31 0.65 -0.76
CA ALA A 194 20.62 0.03 0.35
C ALA A 194 20.71 -1.51 0.34
N LEU A 195 20.66 -2.14 -0.84
CA LEU A 195 20.86 -3.59 -0.97
C LEU A 195 22.28 -4.01 -0.56
N ARG A 196 23.31 -3.29 -1.02
CA ARG A 196 24.70 -3.56 -0.63
C ARG A 196 24.92 -3.39 0.87
N GLU A 197 24.38 -2.33 1.47
CA GLU A 197 24.46 -2.11 2.91
C GLU A 197 23.73 -3.20 3.70
N ALA A 198 22.57 -3.64 3.22
CA ALA A 198 21.83 -4.74 3.82
C ALA A 198 22.63 -6.05 3.76
N GLU A 199 23.30 -6.35 2.66
CA GLU A 199 24.17 -7.53 2.54
C GLU A 199 25.37 -7.46 3.49
N LEU A 200 26.04 -6.30 3.57
CA LEU A 200 27.14 -6.08 4.51
C LEU A 200 26.69 -6.21 5.96
N SER A 201 25.52 -5.67 6.30
CA SER A 201 24.98 -5.80 7.66
C SER A 201 24.62 -7.24 8.01
N LYS A 202 24.06 -8.02 7.07
CA LYS A 202 23.80 -9.45 7.25
C LYS A 202 25.08 -10.23 7.47
N ALA A 203 26.14 -9.94 6.71
CA ALA A 203 27.44 -10.58 6.89
C ALA A 203 28.03 -10.30 8.28
N ARG A 204 27.97 -9.05 8.74
CA ARG A 204 28.43 -8.67 10.09
C ARG A 204 27.61 -9.32 11.18
N VAL A 205 26.28 -9.40 11.03
CA VAL A 205 25.43 -10.11 11.99
C VAL A 205 25.79 -11.58 12.07
N ALA A 206 26.01 -12.26 10.93
CA ALA A 206 26.41 -13.66 10.92
C ALA A 206 27.79 -13.90 11.59
N GLU A 207 28.74 -12.99 11.38
CA GLU A 207 30.05 -13.02 12.06
C GLU A 207 29.89 -12.87 13.57
N LEU A 208 29.16 -11.85 14.03
CA LEU A 208 28.89 -11.62 15.44
C LEU A 208 28.12 -12.76 16.09
N GLU A 209 27.15 -13.36 15.40
CA GLU A 209 26.43 -14.53 15.89
C GLU A 209 27.36 -15.73 16.10
N ALA A 210 28.31 -15.95 15.18
CA ALA A 210 29.31 -17.00 15.32
C ALA A 210 30.28 -16.73 16.49
N GLU A 211 30.69 -15.47 16.70
CA GLU A 211 31.49 -15.08 17.86
C GLU A 211 30.74 -15.28 19.18
N VAL A 212 29.49 -14.84 19.24
CA VAL A 212 28.63 -15.01 20.42
C VAL A 212 28.42 -16.50 20.72
N ALA A 213 28.25 -17.35 19.70
CA ALA A 213 28.16 -18.79 19.89
C ALA A 213 29.43 -19.38 20.53
N LYS A 214 30.62 -19.01 20.03
CA LYS A 214 31.90 -19.43 20.60
C LYS A 214 32.09 -18.93 22.03
N LEU A 215 31.70 -17.69 22.31
CA LEU A 215 31.78 -17.14 23.67
C LEU A 215 30.82 -17.85 24.63
N ARG A 216 29.61 -18.18 24.19
CA ARG A 216 28.64 -18.96 24.98
C ARG A 216 29.17 -20.36 25.30
N GLU A 217 29.82 -21.02 24.35
CA GLU A 217 30.49 -22.31 24.57
C GLU A 217 31.59 -22.19 25.64
N ARG A 218 32.51 -21.22 25.49
CA ARG A 218 33.57 -20.97 26.48
C ARG A 218 33.03 -20.66 27.87
N VAL A 219 31.99 -19.83 27.97
CA VAL A 219 31.33 -19.52 29.24
C VAL A 219 30.66 -20.78 29.80
N GLY A 220 30.03 -21.60 28.96
CA GLY A 220 29.48 -22.89 29.37
C GLY A 220 30.53 -23.83 29.97
N ASP A 221 31.70 -23.92 29.35
CA ASP A 221 32.82 -24.72 29.85
C ASP A 221 33.34 -24.22 31.20
N LEU A 222 33.53 -22.90 31.34
CA LEU A 222 33.97 -22.28 32.60
C LEU A 222 32.95 -22.49 33.72
N VAL A 223 31.65 -22.29 33.44
CA VAL A 223 30.57 -22.52 34.40
C VAL A 223 30.53 -24.00 34.81
N ALA A 224 30.72 -24.92 33.87
CA ALA A 224 30.80 -26.35 34.16
C ALA A 224 32.03 -26.68 35.03
N GLU A 225 33.18 -26.09 34.73
CA GLU A 225 34.40 -26.26 35.51
C GLU A 225 34.24 -25.74 36.95
N GLU A 226 33.73 -24.52 37.14
CA GLU A 226 33.48 -23.96 38.46
C GLU A 226 32.46 -24.77 39.27
N PHE A 227 31.42 -25.26 38.60
CA PHE A 227 30.44 -26.17 39.21
C PHE A 227 31.13 -27.43 39.74
N TRP A 228 31.94 -28.10 38.91
CA TRP A 228 32.66 -29.30 39.34
C TRP A 228 33.68 -29.01 40.44
N ASP A 229 34.38 -27.89 40.37
CA ASP A 229 35.32 -27.49 41.43
C ASP A 229 34.60 -27.24 42.76
N ARG A 230 33.38 -26.67 42.73
CA ARG A 230 32.52 -26.53 43.92
C ARG A 230 32.09 -27.90 44.47
N VAL A 231 31.61 -28.80 43.61
CA VAL A 231 31.26 -30.18 43.99
C VAL A 231 32.44 -30.86 44.67
N MET A 232 33.64 -30.77 44.09
CA MET A 232 34.84 -31.42 44.64
C MET A 232 35.28 -30.80 45.97
N ARG A 233 35.16 -29.47 46.13
CA ARG A 233 35.44 -28.80 47.40
C ARG A 233 34.47 -29.26 48.50
N GLU A 234 33.20 -29.42 48.17
CA GLU A 234 32.19 -29.92 49.10
C GLU A 234 32.45 -31.38 49.49
N ILE A 235 32.73 -32.25 48.52
CA ILE A 235 33.12 -33.64 48.77
C ILE A 235 34.37 -33.70 49.67
N GLY A 236 35.39 -32.90 49.36
CA GLY A 236 36.59 -32.80 50.18
C GLY A 236 36.32 -32.30 51.61
N SER A 237 35.30 -31.47 51.81
CA SER A 237 34.92 -30.98 53.15
C SER A 237 34.19 -32.04 53.98
N VAL A 238 33.36 -32.89 53.34
CA VAL A 238 32.55 -33.91 54.04
C VAL A 238 33.31 -35.23 54.22
N LEU A 239 34.29 -35.53 53.38
CA LEU A 239 35.09 -36.75 53.50
C LEU A 239 36.05 -36.70 54.70
N PRO A 240 36.05 -37.74 55.56
CA PRO A 240 37.03 -37.85 56.64
C PRO A 240 38.45 -38.03 56.09
N PRO A 241 39.49 -37.49 56.76
CA PRO A 241 40.86 -37.48 56.26
C PRO A 241 41.53 -38.86 56.14
N ASP A 242 40.98 -39.91 56.75
CA ASP A 242 41.58 -41.26 56.78
C ASP A 242 40.54 -42.38 56.55
N VAL A 243 39.32 -42.07 56.06
CA VAL A 243 38.24 -43.06 55.90
C VAL A 243 37.82 -43.20 54.44
N TRP A 244 37.81 -44.44 53.99
CA TRP A 244 37.28 -44.82 52.67
C TRP A 244 35.77 -44.63 52.65
N VAL A 245 35.29 -43.87 51.66
CA VAL A 245 33.85 -43.74 51.42
C VAL A 245 33.57 -44.27 50.02
N GLN A 246 32.61 -45.18 49.91
CA GLN A 246 32.24 -45.71 48.60
C GLN A 246 31.54 -44.62 47.79
N ASP A 247 31.70 -44.61 46.46
CA ASP A 247 31.08 -43.61 45.57
C ASP A 247 29.57 -43.39 45.83
N ARG A 248 28.87 -44.46 46.28
CA ARG A 248 27.43 -44.46 46.59
C ARG A 248 27.09 -43.68 47.85
N GLU A 249 28.02 -43.64 48.79
CA GLU A 249 27.89 -42.91 50.05
C GLU A 249 28.26 -41.44 49.86
N VAL A 250 29.24 -41.14 48.98
CA VAL A 250 29.61 -39.74 48.64
C VAL A 250 28.41 -38.95 48.10
N ILE A 251 27.58 -39.56 47.25
CA ILE A 251 26.39 -38.88 46.71
C ILE A 251 25.37 -38.54 47.80
N LYS A 252 25.25 -39.38 48.85
CA LYS A 252 24.33 -39.13 49.98
C LYS A 252 24.84 -38.05 50.93
N LEU A 253 26.15 -37.79 50.90
CA LEU A 253 26.83 -36.81 51.73
C LEU A 253 26.85 -35.40 51.12
N LEU A 254 26.51 -35.26 49.84
CA LEU A 254 26.40 -33.99 49.15
C LEU A 254 25.13 -33.23 49.53
N SER A 255 25.21 -31.91 49.57
CA SER A 255 24.07 -31.03 49.82
C SER A 255 22.98 -31.21 48.76
N PRO A 256 21.70 -31.21 49.17
CA PRO A 256 20.56 -31.19 48.25
C PRO A 256 20.57 -30.00 47.27
N PHE A 257 21.30 -28.92 47.59
CA PHE A 257 21.48 -27.79 46.70
C PHE A 257 22.34 -28.15 45.47
N VAL A 258 23.49 -28.80 45.69
CA VAL A 258 24.40 -29.22 44.61
C VAL A 258 23.77 -30.31 43.76
N ALA A 259 23.02 -31.23 44.36
CA ALA A 259 22.27 -32.24 43.63
C ALA A 259 21.22 -31.61 42.69
N ARG A 260 20.47 -30.58 43.15
CA ARG A 260 19.51 -29.84 42.31
C ARG A 260 20.21 -29.03 41.22
N GLN A 261 21.34 -28.40 41.53
CA GLN A 261 22.14 -27.65 40.56
C GLN A 261 22.70 -28.56 39.46
N ALA A 262 23.13 -29.79 39.81
CA ALA A 262 23.60 -30.79 38.85
C ALA A 262 22.50 -31.21 37.84
N ILE A 263 21.27 -31.38 38.32
CA ILE A 263 20.10 -31.67 37.49
C ILE A 263 19.81 -30.47 36.57
N SER A 264 19.84 -29.24 37.10
CA SER A 264 19.62 -28.02 36.32
C SER A 264 20.67 -27.80 35.23
N ASN A 265 21.90 -28.25 35.44
CA ASN A 265 23.00 -28.14 34.48
C ASN A 265 23.03 -29.33 33.48
N GLY A 266 22.03 -30.22 33.49
CA GLY A 266 21.95 -31.38 32.59
C GLY A 266 23.00 -32.47 32.87
N ALA A 267 23.71 -32.39 33.99
CA ALA A 267 24.77 -33.31 34.38
C ALA A 267 24.42 -33.99 35.72
N PRO A 268 23.44 -34.92 35.74
CA PRO A 268 23.07 -35.60 36.97
C PRO A 268 24.29 -36.28 37.59
N LEU A 269 24.40 -36.19 38.93
CA LEU A 269 25.50 -36.76 39.71
C LEU A 269 25.42 -38.30 39.68
N SER A 270 25.88 -38.88 38.57
CA SER A 270 26.02 -40.33 38.43
C SER A 270 27.35 -40.79 39.01
N ARG A 271 27.39 -42.04 39.48
CA ARG A 271 28.62 -42.67 39.97
C ARG A 271 29.76 -42.61 38.95
N GLY A 272 29.46 -42.91 37.69
CA GLY A 272 30.46 -42.92 36.62
C GLY A 272 31.03 -41.51 36.36
N THR A 273 30.15 -40.50 36.35
CA THR A 273 30.54 -39.10 36.16
C THR A 273 31.41 -38.60 37.31
N LEU A 274 31.02 -38.92 38.55
CA LEU A 274 31.76 -38.50 39.75
C LEU A 274 33.15 -39.14 39.80
N ASN A 275 33.23 -40.46 39.60
CA ASN A 275 34.50 -41.19 39.60
C ASN A 275 35.45 -40.66 38.51
N ARG A 276 34.93 -40.41 37.30
CA ARG A 276 35.70 -39.80 36.20
C ARG A 276 36.22 -38.41 36.55
N LYS A 277 35.37 -37.54 37.13
CA LYS A 277 35.75 -36.16 37.49
C LYS A 277 36.72 -36.11 38.68
N MET A 278 36.55 -36.98 39.67
CA MET A 278 37.51 -37.14 40.78
C MET A 278 38.88 -37.57 40.26
N GLY A 279 38.93 -38.55 39.35
CA GLY A 279 40.20 -39.00 38.76
C GLY A 279 40.96 -37.93 37.98
N ILE A 280 40.25 -37.06 37.25
CA ILE A 280 40.85 -35.90 36.58
C ILE A 280 41.46 -34.93 37.61
N ARG A 281 40.76 -34.63 38.71
CA ARG A 281 41.28 -33.66 39.70
C ARG A 281 42.44 -34.21 40.55
N VAL A 282 42.53 -35.53 40.72
CA VAL A 282 43.74 -36.19 41.27
C VAL A 282 44.95 -35.99 40.37
N THR A 283 44.79 -36.08 39.05
CA THR A 283 45.91 -35.81 38.12
C THR A 283 46.40 -34.36 38.18
N HIS A 284 45.52 -33.43 38.58
CA HIS A 284 45.89 -32.04 38.88
C HIS A 284 46.36 -31.82 40.33
N THR A 285 46.58 -32.90 41.10
CA THR A 285 47.04 -32.88 42.51
C THR A 285 46.15 -32.05 43.45
N LYS A 286 44.88 -31.81 43.06
CA LYS A 286 43.88 -31.05 43.81
C LYS A 286 42.94 -32.00 44.56
N TYR A 287 42.70 -31.73 45.85
CA TYR A 287 41.70 -32.34 46.74
C TYR A 287 41.85 -33.84 47.10
N PHE A 288 42.32 -34.68 46.17
CA PHE A 288 42.35 -36.14 46.35
C PHE A 288 43.67 -36.77 45.89
N GLU A 289 43.96 -37.94 46.42
CA GLU A 289 45.04 -38.83 46.01
C GLU A 289 44.45 -40.20 45.57
N ARG A 290 45.22 -40.96 44.75
CA ARG A 290 44.75 -42.23 44.15
C ARG A 290 45.59 -43.40 44.62
N GLU A 291 44.92 -44.48 45.03
CA GLU A 291 45.55 -45.77 45.32
C GLU A 291 45.03 -46.78 44.29
N THR A 292 45.94 -47.30 43.47
CA THR A 292 45.65 -48.35 42.50
C THR A 292 45.99 -49.71 43.10
N ARG A 293 44.97 -50.48 43.50
CA ARG A 293 45.09 -51.92 43.84
C ARG A 293 44.46 -52.80 42.76
N LYS A 294 44.92 -54.07 42.69
CA LYS A 294 44.67 -55.07 41.64
C LYS A 294 43.24 -55.19 41.09
N ASP A 295 42.19 -54.79 41.83
CA ASP A 295 40.80 -54.93 41.37
C ASP A 295 39.96 -53.65 41.32
N ARG A 296 40.36 -52.52 41.94
CA ARG A 296 39.54 -51.29 41.99
C ARG A 296 40.39 -50.03 42.22
N THR A 297 40.09 -48.96 41.49
CA THR A 297 40.61 -47.61 41.77
C THR A 297 39.90 -47.04 43.01
N ARG A 298 40.67 -46.52 43.97
CA ARG A 298 40.14 -45.90 45.19
C ARG A 298 40.69 -44.48 45.33
N TRP A 299 39.88 -43.58 45.88
CA TRP A 299 40.20 -42.15 46.04
C TRP A 299 40.20 -41.79 47.53
N TYR A 300 41.18 -41.01 47.98
CA TYR A 300 41.28 -40.52 49.35
C TYR A 300 41.42 -39.00 49.38
N ARG A 301 40.90 -38.37 50.43
CA ARG A 301 41.13 -36.95 50.69
C ARG A 301 42.61 -36.76 50.97
N ARG A 302 43.25 -35.80 50.29
CA ARG A 302 44.63 -35.42 50.59
C ARG A 302 44.68 -34.87 52.02
N LYS A 303 45.56 -35.41 52.87
CA LYS A 303 45.86 -34.81 54.17
C LYS A 303 46.46 -33.43 53.87
N GLY A 304 45.80 -32.38 54.33
CA GLY A 304 46.35 -31.02 54.22
C GLY A 304 47.69 -30.99 54.92
N GLU A 305 48.71 -30.48 54.23
CA GLU A 305 49.84 -29.84 54.90
C GLU A 305 49.37 -28.54 55.56
#